data_AF-A0A944GPD6-F1
#
_entry.id   AF-A0A944GPD6-F1
#
_cell.length_a   1.000
_cell.length_b   1.000
_cell.length_c   1.000
_cell.angle_alpha   90.00
_cell.angle_beta   90.00
_cell.angle_gamma   90.00
#
_symmetry.space_group_name_H-M   'P 1'
#
loop_
_entity.id
_entity.type
_entity.pdbx_description
1 polymer ?
#
loop_
_entity_poly.entity_id
_entity_poly.type
_entity_poly.pdbx_seq_one_letter_code
_entity_poly.pdbx_strand_id
1 'polypeptide(L)'
;MLDLSTLNPAQREAVLTTEGPLLVLAGAGSGKTRVLTYRIAHLVQDLGVAPWSILAVTFTNKAAKEMRSRLGGILGADMRGMWINTFHSMCVRMLRADAPLLGYGKDFTIYDADDSKRLVKAIMEELGYDTKRYPDAGIRSRISAAKNELKMPGDMPAADPYSKCVAAVYKAMQARLKRSNAMDFDDLLLNTYLLLRDNPQIAQQYGQRFRYILVDEYQDTNRAQYAITKMLAQVCGNLMVVGDDDQSIYSWRGADIRNILDFERDWPATKTVKLEENYRSSGNILAAANAVIANNSSRKDKRLFTSSPDGDKIGLYLAADERDEGRWIAGRIEQLHDAGTSYNDIALFYRTNAQSRTLEDMLLRAGVPYQIVGGTRFFDRMEIRDCMAYLKLAVNPADDIAALRVVNTPRRGIGKTTVERIQATARMRGMSFFEAAREESLDPACRANTRKALQSFIAVVDEARSYEGALDHVVDMIIEKSGLVAALQAQRTEEADARAENIREFLTVVQEYVESHPLVEDEEPPLEAGFELNGQEFSGHAPTLADFMEWLSLRTDLDAVDDSEEKVTL
;
A
#
# COMPACT_ATOMS: atom_id res chain seq x y z
N MET A 1 29.16 5.59 20.82
CA MET A 1 28.02 6.05 21.61
C MET A 1 27.34 7.15 20.82
N LEU A 2 26.04 7.04 20.55
CA LEU A 2 25.31 7.97 19.69
C LEU A 2 25.28 9.39 20.30
N ASP A 3 25.55 10.42 19.49
CA ASP A 3 25.46 11.80 19.95
C ASP A 3 24.01 12.27 20.04
N LEU A 4 23.51 12.42 21.26
CA LEU A 4 22.16 12.91 21.56
C LEU A 4 22.11 14.40 21.90
N SER A 5 23.23 15.13 21.82
CA SER A 5 23.31 16.55 22.19
C SER A 5 22.46 17.47 21.31
N THR A 6 22.15 17.01 20.10
CA THR A 6 21.32 17.72 19.12
C THR A 6 19.82 17.56 19.33
N LEU A 7 19.41 16.74 20.31
CA LEU A 7 18.00 16.53 20.67
C LEU A 7 17.60 17.44 21.82
N ASN A 8 16.39 17.98 21.77
CA ASN A 8 15.84 18.68 22.93
C ASN A 8 15.53 17.69 24.08
N PRO A 9 15.26 18.17 25.31
CA PRO A 9 15.04 17.30 26.46
C PRO A 9 13.94 16.24 26.26
N ALA A 10 12.81 16.61 25.65
CA ALA A 10 11.69 15.69 25.42
C ALA A 10 12.01 14.64 24.35
N GLN A 11 12.66 15.04 23.25
CA GLN A 11 13.14 14.11 22.22
C GLN A 11 14.16 13.12 22.81
N ARG A 12 15.10 13.62 23.62
CA ARG A 12 16.10 12.79 24.31
C ARG A 12 15.45 11.81 25.28
N GLU A 13 14.44 12.25 26.04
CA GLU A 13 13.67 11.38 26.92
C GLU A 13 12.95 10.26 26.16
N ALA A 14 12.32 10.58 25.02
CA ALA A 14 11.67 9.59 24.18
C ALA A 14 12.67 8.58 23.56
N VAL A 15 13.87 9.03 23.19
CA VAL A 15 14.94 8.14 22.68
C VAL A 15 15.46 7.20 23.76
N LEU A 16 15.66 7.70 24.99
CA LEU A 16 16.26 6.93 26.09
C LEU A 16 15.28 6.00 26.82
N THR A 17 13.96 6.20 26.70
CA THR A 17 12.96 5.35 27.37
C THR A 17 12.73 4.06 26.60
N THR A 18 13.66 3.11 26.63
CA THR A 18 13.63 1.93 25.74
C THR A 18 12.68 0.81 26.17
N GLU A 19 12.56 0.56 27.48
CA GLU A 19 11.76 -0.54 28.02
C GLU A 19 10.32 -0.09 28.37
N GLY A 20 9.38 -1.02 28.20
CA GLY A 20 7.96 -0.82 28.45
C GLY A 20 7.24 -0.03 27.36
N PRO A 21 5.91 0.16 27.53
CA PRO A 21 5.09 0.91 26.58
C PRO A 21 5.39 2.41 26.67
N LEU A 22 5.58 3.04 25.51
CA LEU A 22 5.88 4.47 25.36
C LEU A 22 4.90 5.11 24.37
N LEU A 23 4.17 6.11 24.83
CA LEU A 23 3.35 6.99 24.00
C LEU A 23 4.07 8.31 23.77
N VAL A 24 4.38 8.61 22.51
CA VAL A 24 4.95 9.92 22.13
C VAL A 24 3.90 10.73 21.39
N LEU A 25 3.35 11.72 22.09
CA LEU A 25 2.41 12.69 21.54
C LEU A 25 3.20 13.81 20.87
N ALA A 26 3.27 13.77 19.54
CA ALA A 26 4.21 14.59 18.81
C ALA A 26 3.50 15.50 17.82
N GLY A 27 3.54 16.80 18.11
CA GLY A 27 2.93 17.81 17.25
C GLY A 27 3.46 17.81 15.82
N ALA A 28 2.73 18.45 14.91
CA ALA A 28 3.21 18.77 13.58
C ALA A 28 4.59 19.43 13.65
N GLY A 29 5.56 18.94 12.86
CA GLY A 29 6.90 19.51 12.78
C GLY A 29 7.79 19.36 14.02
N SER A 30 7.42 18.51 14.99
CA SER A 30 8.16 18.35 16.26
C SER A 30 9.35 17.37 16.22
N GLY A 31 9.61 16.78 15.07
CA GLY A 31 10.70 15.81 14.89
C GLY A 31 10.34 14.35 15.18
N LYS A 32 9.07 13.94 14.99
CA LYS A 32 8.59 12.53 15.07
C LYS A 32 9.59 11.51 14.50
N THR A 33 9.86 11.65 13.20
CA THR A 33 10.76 10.76 12.46
C THR A 33 12.18 10.79 13.02
N ARG A 34 12.66 11.95 13.51
CA ARG A 34 13.99 12.07 14.13
C ARG A 34 14.06 11.27 15.42
N VAL A 35 13.03 11.34 16.27
CA VAL A 35 12.97 10.56 17.52
C VAL A 35 12.94 9.07 17.23
N LEU A 36 12.14 8.62 16.27
CA LEU A 36 12.09 7.22 15.84
C LEU A 36 13.46 6.72 15.37
N THR A 37 14.12 7.44 14.45
CA THR A 37 15.41 7.03 13.90
C THR A 37 16.52 7.04 14.96
N TYR A 38 16.57 8.07 15.82
CA TYR A 38 17.58 8.13 16.90
C TYR A 38 17.35 7.05 17.95
N ARG A 39 16.10 6.69 18.25
CA ARG A 39 15.81 5.59 19.17
C ARG A 39 16.27 4.25 18.62
N ILE A 40 15.95 3.96 17.35
CA ILE A 40 16.42 2.72 16.70
C ILE A 40 17.95 2.70 16.70
N ALA A 41 18.59 3.81 16.35
CA ALA A 41 20.04 3.91 16.38
C ALA A 41 20.64 3.69 17.78
N HIS A 42 20.02 4.25 18.82
CA HIS A 42 20.42 4.06 20.22
C HIS A 42 20.28 2.59 20.65
N LEU A 43 19.16 1.93 20.31
CA LEU A 43 18.95 0.51 20.59
C LEU A 43 20.08 -0.35 19.99
N VAL A 44 20.45 -0.09 18.73
CA VAL A 44 21.46 -0.88 18.02
C VAL A 44 22.89 -0.54 18.50
N GLN A 45 23.30 0.73 18.46
CA GLN A 45 24.69 1.13 18.71
C GLN A 45 25.08 1.15 20.19
N ASP A 46 24.18 1.61 21.06
CA ASP A 46 24.51 1.84 22.47
C ASP A 46 24.09 0.67 23.35
N LEU A 47 22.98 0.00 23.01
CA LEU A 47 22.43 -1.10 23.80
C LEU A 47 22.70 -2.49 23.18
N GLY A 48 23.31 -2.54 21.99
CA GLY A 48 23.67 -3.80 21.33
C GLY A 48 22.46 -4.67 20.95
N VAL A 49 21.29 -4.05 20.74
CA VAL A 49 20.10 -4.75 20.27
C VAL A 49 20.31 -5.17 18.82
N ALA A 50 20.09 -6.45 18.53
CA ALA A 50 20.21 -6.96 17.18
C ALA A 50 19.17 -6.29 16.24
N PRO A 51 19.56 -5.81 15.04
CA PRO A 51 18.65 -5.14 14.11
C PRO A 51 17.38 -5.92 13.78
N TRP A 52 17.48 -7.25 13.63
CA TRP A 52 16.34 -8.13 13.33
C TRP A 52 15.33 -8.27 14.47
N SER A 53 15.69 -7.82 15.68
CA SER A 53 14.75 -7.76 16.81
C SER A 53 13.90 -6.49 16.84
N ILE A 54 14.02 -5.63 15.84
CA ILE A 54 13.34 -4.34 15.77
C ILE A 54 12.35 -4.34 14.60
N LEU A 55 11.10 -3.98 14.90
CA LEU A 55 10.04 -3.72 13.93
C LEU A 55 9.65 -2.24 14.00
N ALA A 56 9.81 -1.53 12.89
CA ALA A 56 9.31 -0.17 12.69
C ALA A 56 8.23 -0.15 11.61
N VAL A 57 7.02 0.30 11.99
CA VAL A 57 5.86 0.36 11.10
C VAL A 57 5.52 1.81 10.79
N THR A 58 5.42 2.14 9.50
CA THR A 58 5.01 3.46 9.01
C THR A 58 3.69 3.39 8.23
N PHE A 59 3.05 4.54 7.99
CA PHE A 59 1.80 4.59 7.24
C PHE A 59 2.00 4.51 5.71
N THR A 60 3.12 5.03 5.19
CA THR A 60 3.42 5.09 3.74
C THR A 60 4.77 4.46 3.41
N ASN A 61 4.93 3.97 2.16
CA ASN A 61 6.21 3.42 1.71
C ASN A 61 7.28 4.52 1.60
N LYS A 62 6.93 5.74 1.16
CA LYS A 62 7.83 6.91 1.20
C LYS A 62 8.41 7.13 2.61
N ALA A 63 7.58 7.09 3.66
CA ALA A 63 8.05 7.23 5.03
C ALA A 63 8.97 6.06 5.47
N ALA A 64 8.66 4.82 5.07
CA ALA A 64 9.53 3.67 5.35
C ALA A 64 10.90 3.81 4.66
N LYS A 65 10.92 4.22 3.39
CA LYS A 65 12.14 4.47 2.60
C LYS A 65 12.98 5.59 3.21
N GLU A 66 12.34 6.70 3.57
CA GLU A 66 13.00 7.84 4.21
C GLU A 66 13.61 7.44 5.56
N MET A 67 12.86 6.70 6.39
CA MET A 67 13.36 6.18 7.67
C MET A 67 14.57 5.26 7.47
N ARG A 68 14.50 4.34 6.50
CA ARG A 68 15.62 3.44 6.14
C ARG A 68 16.84 4.21 5.67
N SER A 69 16.68 5.22 4.81
CA SER A 69 17.77 6.08 4.35
C SER A 69 18.44 6.84 5.50
N ARG A 70 17.64 7.47 6.37
CA ARG A 70 18.13 8.16 7.57
C ARG A 70 18.89 7.23 8.51
N LEU A 71 18.37 6.02 8.75
CA LEU A 71 19.05 5.02 9.58
C LEU A 71 20.33 4.52 8.93
N GLY A 72 20.36 4.30 7.62
CA GLY A 72 21.58 3.93 6.90
C GLY A 72 22.70 4.96 7.05
N GLY A 73 22.34 6.25 7.09
CA GLY A 73 23.30 7.33 7.38
C GLY A 73 23.84 7.33 8.83
N ILE A 74 23.09 6.81 9.80
CA ILE A 74 23.48 6.79 11.23
C ILE A 74 24.19 5.48 11.61
N LEU A 75 23.63 4.34 11.18
CA LEU A 75 24.06 2.99 11.51
C LEU A 75 25.10 2.43 10.53
N GLY A 76 25.19 2.96 9.31
CA GLY A 76 25.95 2.35 8.23
C GLY A 76 25.26 1.11 7.68
N ALA A 77 26.06 0.10 7.29
CA ALA A 77 25.59 -1.07 6.56
C ALA A 77 24.89 -2.16 7.41
N ASP A 78 24.92 -2.08 8.74
CA ASP A 78 24.39 -3.16 9.60
C ASP A 78 22.93 -2.91 10.05
N MET A 79 22.02 -2.93 9.08
CA MET A 79 20.56 -2.92 9.30
C MET A 79 19.90 -4.25 8.90
N ARG A 80 20.70 -5.29 8.67
CA ARG A 80 20.24 -6.56 8.09
C ARG A 80 19.16 -7.20 8.94
N GLY A 81 18.07 -7.60 8.30
CA GLY A 81 16.93 -8.25 8.97
C GLY A 81 16.03 -7.32 9.77
N MET A 82 16.34 -6.03 9.88
CA MET A 82 15.46 -5.04 10.52
C MET A 82 14.23 -4.78 9.65
N TRP A 83 13.04 -4.88 10.24
CA TRP A 83 11.80 -4.63 9.52
C TRP A 83 11.43 -3.16 9.63
N ILE A 84 11.54 -2.43 8.51
CA ILE A 84 11.04 -1.05 8.35
C ILE A 84 10.03 -1.06 7.20
N ASN A 85 8.76 -1.23 7.56
CA ASN A 85 7.69 -1.61 6.64
C ASN A 85 6.43 -0.77 6.86
N THR A 86 5.52 -0.78 5.89
CA THR A 86 4.12 -0.41 6.19
C THR A 86 3.40 -1.58 6.87
N PHE A 87 2.23 -1.33 7.45
CA PHE A 87 1.38 -2.42 7.97
C PHE A 87 1.10 -3.50 6.91
N HIS A 88 0.83 -3.10 5.67
CA HIS A 88 0.50 -4.04 4.60
C HIS A 88 1.74 -4.83 4.16
N SER A 89 2.89 -4.16 3.99
CA SER A 89 4.15 -4.85 3.66
C SER A 89 4.55 -5.85 4.75
N MET A 90 4.38 -5.50 6.03
CA MET A 90 4.59 -6.42 7.15
C MET A 90 3.64 -7.62 7.07
N CYS A 91 2.34 -7.39 6.87
CA CYS A 91 1.34 -8.45 6.78
C CYS A 91 1.61 -9.38 5.58
N VAL A 92 1.95 -8.83 4.42
CA VAL A 92 2.30 -9.62 3.24
C VAL A 92 3.50 -10.52 3.54
N ARG A 93 4.58 -9.98 4.11
CA ARG A 93 5.77 -10.76 4.45
C ARG A 93 5.44 -11.94 5.39
N MET A 94 4.60 -11.73 6.40
CA MET A 94 4.15 -12.79 7.30
C MET A 94 3.26 -13.81 6.56
N LEU A 95 2.35 -13.35 5.71
CA LEU A 95 1.46 -14.21 4.94
C LEU A 95 2.23 -15.01 3.87
N ARG A 96 3.26 -14.47 3.24
CA ARG A 96 4.10 -15.24 2.29
C ARG A 96 4.71 -16.48 2.94
N ALA A 97 5.19 -16.34 4.19
CA ALA A 97 5.72 -17.45 4.97
C ALA A 97 4.63 -18.45 5.38
N ASP A 98 3.49 -17.96 5.91
CA ASP A 98 2.56 -18.76 6.72
C ASP A 98 1.12 -18.87 6.16
N ALA A 99 0.82 -18.31 4.98
CA ALA A 99 -0.47 -18.41 4.29
C ALA A 99 -1.02 -19.85 4.12
N PRO A 100 -0.19 -20.90 3.94
CA PRO A 100 -0.68 -22.28 3.90
C PRO A 100 -1.48 -22.69 5.13
N LEU A 101 -1.20 -22.13 6.31
CA LEU A 101 -1.98 -22.39 7.54
C LEU A 101 -3.43 -21.87 7.44
N LEU A 102 -3.66 -20.88 6.58
CA LEU A 102 -5.00 -20.36 6.27
C LEU A 102 -5.65 -21.05 5.06
N GLY A 103 -4.93 -21.97 4.41
CA GLY A 103 -5.36 -22.64 3.17
C GLY A 103 -5.23 -21.76 1.93
N TYR A 104 -4.25 -20.85 1.91
CA TYR A 104 -3.80 -20.11 0.72
C TYR A 104 -2.44 -20.65 0.25
N GLY A 105 -2.12 -20.50 -1.03
CA GLY A 105 -0.76 -20.71 -1.53
C GLY A 105 0.12 -19.51 -1.19
N LYS A 106 1.44 -19.73 -1.13
CA LYS A 106 2.42 -18.65 -0.87
C LYS A 106 2.39 -17.58 -1.94
N ASP A 107 2.17 -17.97 -3.20
CA ASP A 107 2.16 -17.08 -4.38
C ASP A 107 0.80 -16.38 -4.59
N PHE A 108 0.08 -16.04 -3.52
CA PHE A 108 -1.21 -15.38 -3.65
C PHE A 108 -1.11 -14.03 -4.36
N THR A 109 -2.13 -13.69 -5.16
CA THR A 109 -2.19 -12.38 -5.82
C THR A 109 -2.86 -11.34 -4.93
N ILE A 110 -2.30 -10.14 -4.90
CA ILE A 110 -2.92 -8.99 -4.23
C ILE A 110 -3.84 -8.27 -5.21
N TYR A 111 -5.13 -8.24 -4.90
CA TYR A 111 -6.14 -7.55 -5.70
C TYR A 111 -6.20 -6.07 -5.31
N ASP A 112 -6.13 -5.22 -6.32
CA ASP A 112 -6.31 -3.79 -6.12
C ASP A 112 -7.80 -3.39 -6.06
N ALA A 113 -8.06 -2.08 -6.00
CA ALA A 113 -9.41 -1.55 -5.90
C ALA A 113 -10.28 -1.89 -7.13
N ASP A 114 -9.68 -1.98 -8.32
CA ASP A 114 -10.40 -2.25 -9.56
C ASP A 114 -10.65 -3.74 -9.77
N ASP A 115 -9.67 -4.58 -9.44
CA ASP A 115 -9.83 -6.04 -9.42
C ASP A 115 -10.94 -6.43 -8.43
N SER A 116 -10.90 -5.87 -7.22
CA SER A 116 -11.95 -6.05 -6.20
C SER A 116 -13.32 -5.54 -6.67
N LYS A 117 -13.36 -4.41 -7.39
CA LYS A 117 -14.61 -3.86 -7.97
C LYS A 117 -15.20 -4.79 -9.02
N ARG A 118 -14.38 -5.32 -9.93
CA ARG A 118 -14.81 -6.28 -10.96
C ARG A 118 -15.34 -7.56 -10.33
N LEU A 119 -14.64 -8.07 -9.33
CA LEU A 119 -15.06 -9.26 -8.59
C LEU A 119 -16.44 -9.06 -7.93
N VAL A 120 -16.62 -7.97 -7.19
CA VAL A 120 -17.89 -7.66 -6.51
C VAL A 120 -19.03 -7.49 -7.51
N LYS A 121 -18.82 -6.78 -8.62
CA LYS A 121 -19.85 -6.63 -9.67
C LYS A 121 -20.27 -7.98 -10.26
N ALA A 122 -19.30 -8.83 -10.61
CA ALA A 122 -19.60 -10.16 -11.14
C ALA A 122 -20.41 -10.99 -10.14
N ILE A 123 -20.06 -10.96 -8.86
CA ILE A 123 -20.81 -11.66 -7.80
C ILE A 123 -22.23 -11.12 -7.65
N MET A 124 -22.40 -9.80 -7.69
CA MET A 124 -23.72 -9.18 -7.57
C MET A 124 -24.64 -9.57 -8.74
N GLU A 125 -24.13 -9.55 -9.96
CA GLU A 125 -24.86 -10.01 -11.15
C GLU A 125 -25.24 -11.49 -11.04
N GLU A 126 -24.31 -12.34 -10.58
CA GLU A 126 -24.55 -13.77 -10.36
C GLU A 126 -25.63 -14.05 -9.29
N LEU A 127 -25.66 -13.25 -8.22
CA LEU A 127 -26.66 -13.36 -7.14
C LEU A 127 -27.99 -12.68 -7.49
N GLY A 128 -28.11 -12.04 -8.66
CA GLY A 128 -29.33 -11.36 -9.10
C GLY A 128 -29.59 -10.02 -8.40
N TYR A 129 -28.55 -9.36 -7.87
CA TYR A 129 -28.66 -8.03 -7.28
C TYR A 129 -28.55 -6.93 -8.33
N ASP A 130 -29.57 -6.08 -8.42
CA ASP A 130 -29.57 -4.89 -9.28
C ASP A 130 -28.64 -3.80 -8.71
N THR A 131 -27.62 -3.44 -9.49
CA THR A 131 -26.62 -2.40 -9.14
C THR A 131 -27.21 -1.01 -9.02
N LYS A 132 -28.38 -0.72 -9.60
CA LYS A 132 -29.09 0.55 -9.40
C LYS A 132 -29.72 0.64 -8.01
N ARG A 133 -30.26 -0.47 -7.52
CA ARG A 133 -30.87 -0.55 -6.19
C ARG A 133 -29.82 -0.73 -5.09
N TYR A 134 -28.75 -1.46 -5.39
CA TYR A 134 -27.66 -1.75 -4.49
C TYR A 134 -26.35 -1.26 -5.12
N PRO A 135 -25.93 0.01 -4.90
CA PRO A 135 -24.71 0.52 -5.50
C PRO A 135 -23.47 -0.27 -5.05
N ASP A 136 -22.65 -0.71 -6.00
CA ASP A 136 -21.46 -1.54 -5.76
C ASP A 136 -20.44 -0.83 -4.85
N ALA A 137 -20.28 0.49 -5.02
CA ALA A 137 -19.41 1.30 -4.17
C ALA A 137 -19.82 1.25 -2.69
N GLY A 138 -21.12 1.30 -2.40
CA GLY A 138 -21.64 1.22 -1.04
C GLY A 138 -21.42 -0.16 -0.41
N ILE A 139 -21.66 -1.23 -1.19
CA ILE A 139 -21.41 -2.61 -0.73
C ILE A 139 -19.93 -2.81 -0.42
N ARG A 140 -19.03 -2.42 -1.34
CA ARG A 140 -17.58 -2.50 -1.14
C ARG A 140 -17.12 -1.74 0.09
N SER A 141 -17.62 -0.52 0.30
CA SER A 141 -17.29 0.29 1.48
C SER A 141 -17.72 -0.42 2.78
N ARG A 142 -18.90 -1.06 2.80
CA ARG A 142 -19.36 -1.83 3.97
C ARG A 142 -18.53 -3.10 4.22
N ILE A 143 -18.11 -3.79 3.16
CA ILE A 143 -17.23 -4.96 3.27
C ILE A 143 -15.85 -4.53 3.80
N SER A 144 -15.28 -3.48 3.25
CA SER A 144 -14.00 -2.91 3.69
C SER A 144 -14.04 -2.48 5.16
N ALA A 145 -15.11 -1.76 5.56
CA ALA A 145 -15.31 -1.39 6.97
C ALA A 145 -15.41 -2.63 7.89
N ALA A 146 -16.13 -3.67 7.45
CA ALA A 146 -16.23 -4.92 8.21
C ALA A 146 -14.87 -5.62 8.39
N LYS A 147 -14.08 -5.74 7.32
CA LYS A 147 -12.71 -6.30 7.38
C LYS A 147 -11.80 -5.51 8.32
N ASN A 148 -11.83 -4.18 8.22
CA ASN A 148 -11.05 -3.28 9.09
C ASN A 148 -11.49 -3.33 10.56
N GLU A 149 -12.75 -3.72 10.83
CA GLU A 149 -13.28 -4.02 12.16
C GLU A 149 -13.09 -5.48 12.60
N LEU A 150 -12.35 -6.29 11.81
CA LEU A 150 -12.09 -7.72 12.04
C LEU A 150 -13.34 -8.61 12.02
N LYS A 151 -14.36 -8.23 11.25
CA LYS A 151 -15.60 -8.99 11.08
C LYS A 151 -15.52 -9.92 9.87
N MET A 152 -15.82 -11.19 10.09
CA MET A 152 -15.93 -12.21 9.04
C MET A 152 -17.31 -12.14 8.35
N PRO A 153 -17.50 -12.81 7.20
CA PRO A 153 -18.81 -12.85 6.55
C PRO A 153 -19.95 -13.35 7.45
N GLY A 154 -19.65 -14.23 8.41
CA GLY A 154 -20.62 -14.73 9.39
C GLY A 154 -21.03 -13.72 10.47
N ASP A 155 -20.22 -12.68 10.70
CA ASP A 155 -20.46 -11.64 11.72
C ASP A 155 -21.29 -10.48 11.15
N MET A 156 -21.58 -10.49 9.85
CA MET A 156 -22.29 -9.41 9.20
C MET A 156 -23.76 -9.36 9.64
N PRO A 157 -24.28 -8.16 9.95
CA PRO A 157 -25.68 -8.02 10.27
C PRO A 157 -26.54 -8.41 9.06
N ALA A 158 -27.67 -9.07 9.32
CA ALA A 158 -28.62 -9.49 8.30
C ALA A 158 -30.03 -8.97 8.60
N ALA A 159 -30.12 -7.78 9.22
CA ALA A 159 -31.36 -7.20 9.72
C ALA A 159 -32.30 -6.71 8.60
N ASP A 160 -31.74 -6.07 7.58
CA ASP A 160 -32.50 -5.48 6.47
C ASP A 160 -32.02 -6.02 5.09
N PRO A 161 -32.78 -5.79 4.00
CA PRO A 161 -32.42 -6.30 2.67
C PRO A 161 -31.04 -5.86 2.17
N TYR A 162 -30.61 -4.63 2.49
CA TYR A 162 -29.29 -4.14 2.10
C TYR A 162 -28.19 -4.86 2.87
N SER A 163 -28.33 -5.01 4.19
CA SER A 163 -27.34 -5.74 5.00
C SER A 163 -27.26 -7.23 4.62
N LYS A 164 -28.39 -7.87 4.27
CA LYS A 164 -28.41 -9.24 3.72
C LYS A 164 -27.66 -9.35 2.39
N CYS A 165 -27.82 -8.36 1.51
CA CYS A 165 -27.08 -8.28 0.25
C CYS A 165 -25.56 -8.18 0.52
N VAL A 166 -25.14 -7.27 1.40
CA VAL A 166 -23.73 -7.12 1.78
C VAL A 166 -23.16 -8.43 2.33
N ALA A 167 -23.86 -9.11 3.24
CA ALA A 167 -23.40 -10.38 3.81
C ALA A 167 -23.27 -11.49 2.76
N ALA A 168 -24.24 -11.61 1.84
CA ALA A 168 -24.22 -12.60 0.77
C ALA A 168 -23.06 -12.35 -0.21
N VAL A 169 -22.88 -11.09 -0.63
CA VAL A 169 -21.78 -10.68 -1.52
C VAL A 169 -20.44 -10.90 -0.83
N TYR A 170 -20.29 -10.54 0.44
CA TYR A 170 -19.04 -10.72 1.18
C TYR A 170 -18.66 -12.20 1.30
N LYS A 171 -19.63 -13.07 1.63
CA LYS A 171 -19.41 -14.52 1.70
C LYS A 171 -18.94 -15.09 0.36
N ALA A 172 -19.60 -14.73 -0.74
CA ALA A 172 -19.22 -15.17 -2.07
C ALA A 172 -17.86 -14.61 -2.50
N MET A 173 -17.55 -13.38 -2.12
CA MET A 173 -16.27 -12.72 -2.39
C MET A 173 -15.11 -13.45 -1.74
N GLN A 174 -15.17 -13.75 -0.43
CA GLN A 174 -14.09 -14.48 0.24
C GLN A 174 -13.89 -15.89 -0.33
N ALA A 175 -14.98 -16.59 -0.67
CA ALA A 175 -14.88 -17.91 -1.30
C ALA A 175 -14.17 -17.85 -2.66
N ARG A 176 -14.47 -16.83 -3.46
CA ARG A 176 -13.87 -16.64 -4.78
C ARG A 176 -12.41 -16.21 -4.70
N LEU A 177 -12.09 -15.27 -3.80
CA LEU A 177 -10.71 -14.86 -3.51
C LEU A 177 -9.86 -16.06 -3.09
N LYS A 178 -10.35 -16.89 -2.16
CA LYS A 178 -9.62 -18.09 -1.71
C LYS A 178 -9.38 -19.09 -2.86
N ARG A 179 -10.39 -19.35 -3.69
CA ARG A 179 -10.24 -20.23 -4.85
C ARG A 179 -9.26 -19.69 -5.89
N SER A 180 -9.22 -18.37 -6.07
CA SER A 180 -8.27 -17.71 -6.97
C SER A 180 -6.86 -17.56 -6.39
N ASN A 181 -6.61 -18.10 -5.19
CA ASN A 181 -5.42 -17.83 -4.41
C ASN A 181 -5.10 -16.33 -4.36
N ALA A 182 -6.08 -15.51 -3.99
CA ALA A 182 -5.97 -14.05 -4.00
C ALA A 182 -6.46 -13.44 -2.69
N MET A 183 -5.93 -12.27 -2.35
CA MET A 183 -6.34 -11.45 -1.21
C MET A 183 -6.51 -10.01 -1.69
N ASP A 184 -7.55 -9.32 -1.22
CA ASP A 184 -7.58 -7.86 -1.38
C ASP A 184 -6.77 -7.16 -0.28
N PHE A 185 -6.66 -5.83 -0.39
CA PHE A 185 -5.83 -5.05 0.53
C PHE A 185 -6.27 -5.17 2.00
N ASP A 186 -7.57 -5.21 2.27
CA ASP A 186 -8.11 -5.36 3.62
C ASP A 186 -7.94 -6.80 4.15
N ASP A 187 -7.95 -7.81 3.25
CA ASP A 187 -7.66 -9.20 3.60
C ASP A 187 -6.23 -9.38 4.11
N LEU A 188 -5.25 -8.58 3.66
CA LEU A 188 -3.89 -8.66 4.19
C LEU A 188 -3.87 -8.45 5.71
N LEU A 189 -4.64 -7.47 6.20
CA LEU A 189 -4.78 -7.21 7.63
C LEU A 189 -5.62 -8.29 8.31
N LEU A 190 -6.81 -8.57 7.77
CA LEU A 190 -7.74 -9.53 8.38
C LEU A 190 -7.13 -10.93 8.47
N ASN A 191 -6.54 -11.45 7.39
CA ASN A 191 -5.93 -12.77 7.36
C ASN A 191 -4.67 -12.83 8.23
N THR A 192 -3.87 -11.77 8.32
CA THR A 192 -2.75 -11.74 9.28
C THR A 192 -3.26 -11.81 10.72
N TYR A 193 -4.33 -11.08 11.05
CA TYR A 193 -4.96 -11.20 12.37
C TYR A 193 -5.47 -12.63 12.63
N LEU A 194 -6.15 -13.26 11.66
CA LEU A 194 -6.63 -14.63 11.78
C LEU A 194 -5.47 -15.63 11.95
N LEU A 195 -4.38 -15.47 11.19
CA LEU A 195 -3.17 -16.26 11.31
C LEU A 195 -2.65 -16.23 12.74
N LEU A 196 -2.46 -15.03 13.29
CA LEU A 196 -1.92 -14.84 14.65
C LEU A 196 -2.89 -15.33 15.73
N ARG A 197 -4.19 -15.11 15.55
CA ARG A 197 -5.24 -15.50 16.50
C ARG A 197 -5.41 -17.01 16.58
N ASP A 198 -5.46 -17.66 15.42
CA ASP A 198 -5.75 -19.09 15.30
C ASP A 198 -4.49 -19.95 15.47
N ASN A 199 -3.29 -19.33 15.36
CA ASN A 199 -2.00 -19.99 15.58
C ASN A 199 -1.16 -19.21 16.62
N PRO A 200 -1.47 -19.31 17.93
CA PRO A 200 -0.78 -18.54 18.97
C PRO A 200 0.73 -18.76 19.02
N GLN A 201 1.24 -19.93 18.57
CA GLN A 201 2.68 -20.18 18.47
C GLN A 201 3.35 -19.22 17.48
N ILE A 202 2.72 -18.95 16.33
CA ILE A 202 3.23 -18.01 15.33
C ILE A 202 3.27 -16.59 15.91
N ALA A 203 2.21 -16.19 16.62
CA ALA A 203 2.19 -14.89 17.30
C ALA A 203 3.29 -14.76 18.36
N GLN A 204 3.53 -15.83 19.12
CA GLN A 204 4.62 -15.87 20.09
C GLN A 204 5.99 -15.76 19.41
N GLN A 205 6.23 -16.46 18.31
CA GLN A 205 7.49 -16.42 17.59
C GLN A 205 7.80 -15.05 17.02
N TYR A 206 6.84 -14.43 16.30
CA TYR A 206 7.03 -13.07 15.79
C TYR A 206 7.16 -12.05 16.94
N GLY A 207 6.40 -12.20 18.03
CA GLY A 207 6.53 -11.31 19.19
C GLY A 207 7.86 -11.47 19.93
N GLN A 208 8.44 -12.69 19.99
CA GLN A 208 9.78 -12.93 20.54
C GLN A 208 10.88 -12.39 19.64
N ARG A 209 10.69 -12.52 18.32
CA ARG A 209 11.57 -11.91 17.33
C ARG A 209 11.58 -10.40 17.52
N PHE A 210 10.42 -9.74 17.42
CA PHE A 210 10.29 -8.29 17.49
C PHE A 210 10.25 -7.80 18.94
N ARG A 211 11.40 -7.88 19.61
CA ARG A 211 11.57 -7.39 20.97
C ARG A 211 11.20 -5.92 21.11
N TYR A 212 11.47 -5.08 20.11
CA TYR A 212 11.10 -3.66 20.11
C TYR A 212 10.21 -3.35 18.90
N ILE A 213 9.00 -2.84 19.16
CA ILE A 213 8.03 -2.45 18.13
C ILE A 213 7.82 -0.94 18.18
N LEU A 214 7.97 -0.28 17.05
CA LEU A 214 7.77 1.15 16.88
C LEU A 214 6.70 1.37 15.82
N VAL A 215 5.67 2.16 16.12
CA VAL A 215 4.61 2.50 15.17
C VAL A 215 4.49 4.00 15.02
N ASP A 216 4.68 4.50 13.80
CA ASP A 216 4.48 5.90 13.42
C ASP A 216 3.04 6.16 12.96
N GLU A 217 2.61 7.43 13.01
CA GLU A 217 1.26 7.89 12.66
C GLU A 217 0.14 7.05 13.30
N TYR A 218 0.31 6.73 14.59
CA TYR A 218 -0.57 5.80 15.31
C TYR A 218 -2.04 6.26 15.39
N GLN A 219 -2.30 7.56 15.24
CA GLN A 219 -3.66 8.11 15.19
C GLN A 219 -4.47 7.61 13.98
N ASP A 220 -3.80 7.21 12.89
CA ASP A 220 -4.44 6.77 11.66
C ASP A 220 -4.62 5.24 11.60
N THR A 221 -4.34 4.55 12.71
CA THR A 221 -4.53 3.10 12.79
C THR A 221 -6.00 2.71 12.88
N ASN A 222 -6.38 1.65 12.16
CA ASN A 222 -7.68 1.02 12.29
C ASN A 222 -7.67 -0.10 13.35
N ARG A 223 -8.83 -0.72 13.60
CA ARG A 223 -8.97 -1.79 14.61
C ARG A 223 -8.11 -3.01 14.30
N ALA A 224 -7.98 -3.40 13.03
CA ALA A 224 -7.15 -4.53 12.61
C ALA A 224 -5.66 -4.29 12.87
N GLN A 225 -5.14 -3.13 12.47
CA GLN A 225 -3.75 -2.71 12.70
C GLN A 225 -3.42 -2.65 14.19
N TYR A 226 -4.31 -2.05 14.99
CA TYR A 226 -4.21 -2.06 16.46
C TYR A 226 -4.12 -3.49 17.02
N ALA A 227 -5.00 -4.40 16.59
CA ALA A 227 -5.06 -5.76 17.12
C ALA A 227 -3.79 -6.55 16.81
N ILE A 228 -3.30 -6.48 15.58
CA ILE A 228 -2.04 -7.12 15.16
C ILE A 228 -0.88 -6.57 15.99
N THR A 229 -0.76 -5.24 16.09
CA THR A 229 0.28 -4.57 16.88
C THR A 229 0.25 -5.05 18.33
N LYS A 230 -0.94 -5.11 18.93
CA LYS A 230 -1.11 -5.55 20.32
C LYS A 230 -0.69 -7.00 20.52
N MET A 231 -1.08 -7.90 19.62
CA MET A 231 -0.72 -9.32 19.72
C MET A 231 0.80 -9.55 19.66
N LEU A 232 1.50 -8.83 18.78
CA LEU A 232 2.96 -8.90 18.67
C LEU A 232 3.64 -8.25 19.89
N ALA A 233 3.20 -7.05 20.26
CA ALA A 233 3.82 -6.26 21.33
C ALA A 233 3.65 -6.87 22.73
N GLN A 234 2.56 -7.60 22.98
CA GLN A 234 2.28 -8.16 24.31
C GLN A 234 3.31 -9.21 24.77
N VAL A 235 4.09 -9.78 23.85
CA VAL A 235 5.09 -10.79 24.17
C VAL A 235 6.29 -10.21 24.92
N CYS A 236 6.84 -9.07 24.46
CA CYS A 236 7.98 -8.41 25.09
C CYS A 236 7.61 -7.12 25.85
N GLY A 237 6.49 -6.49 25.54
CA GLY A 237 5.99 -5.28 26.21
C GLY A 237 6.68 -3.97 25.81
N ASN A 238 7.66 -3.99 24.91
CA ASN A 238 8.40 -2.80 24.46
C ASN A 238 7.77 -2.23 23.18
N LEU A 239 6.62 -1.57 23.34
CA LEU A 239 5.90 -0.89 22.27
C LEU A 239 6.06 0.63 22.39
N MET A 240 6.64 1.26 21.37
CA MET A 240 6.59 2.70 21.20
C MET A 240 5.57 3.06 20.12
N VAL A 241 4.63 3.93 20.44
CA VAL A 241 3.73 4.54 19.45
C VAL A 241 3.98 6.04 19.38
N VAL A 242 4.01 6.56 18.16
CA VAL A 242 4.18 7.98 17.86
C VAL A 242 2.98 8.44 17.06
N GLY A 243 2.41 9.58 17.45
CA GLY A 243 1.29 10.12 16.71
C GLY A 243 0.84 11.49 17.19
N ASP A 244 -0.10 12.04 16.43
CA ASP A 244 -0.71 13.33 16.68
C ASP A 244 -2.24 13.18 16.53
N ASP A 245 -2.98 13.20 17.64
CA ASP A 245 -4.44 13.13 17.62
C ASP A 245 -5.12 14.28 16.85
N ASP A 246 -4.45 15.43 16.69
CA ASP A 246 -4.96 16.55 15.90
C ASP A 246 -4.78 16.34 14.38
N GLN A 247 -4.01 15.31 13.97
CA GLN A 247 -3.73 14.99 12.55
C GLN A 247 -4.47 13.74 12.04
N SER A 248 -5.40 13.17 12.80
CA SER A 248 -6.20 12.02 12.35
C SER A 248 -7.18 12.41 11.25
N ILE A 249 -6.83 12.14 9.98
CA ILE A 249 -7.63 12.51 8.80
C ILE A 249 -8.20 11.31 8.02
N TYR A 250 -7.89 10.08 8.44
CA TYR A 250 -8.32 8.84 7.74
C TYR A 250 -9.51 8.12 8.38
N SER A 251 -10.36 8.80 9.17
CA SER A 251 -11.53 8.19 9.82
C SER A 251 -12.49 7.52 8.83
N TRP A 252 -12.64 8.07 7.62
CA TRP A 252 -13.43 7.50 6.53
C TRP A 252 -12.86 6.19 5.95
N ARG A 253 -11.58 5.88 6.24
CA ARG A 253 -10.93 4.58 5.95
C ARG A 253 -10.94 3.64 7.15
N GLY A 254 -11.65 3.99 8.22
CA GLY A 254 -11.75 3.17 9.43
C GLY A 254 -10.66 3.43 10.46
N ALA A 255 -9.87 4.50 10.34
CA ALA A 255 -8.97 4.93 11.41
C ALA A 255 -9.79 5.25 12.67
N ASP A 256 -9.31 4.75 13.82
CA ASP A 256 -9.96 4.94 15.11
C ASP A 256 -9.04 5.74 16.02
N ILE A 257 -9.34 7.05 16.13
CA ILE A 257 -8.60 7.97 17.00
C ILE A 257 -8.56 7.51 18.46
N ARG A 258 -9.51 6.66 18.91
CA ARG A 258 -9.49 6.09 20.25
C ARG A 258 -8.25 5.22 20.49
N ASN A 259 -7.65 4.64 19.46
CA ASN A 259 -6.43 3.83 19.59
C ASN A 259 -5.30 4.62 20.25
N ILE A 260 -5.08 5.87 19.84
CA ILE A 260 -4.06 6.74 20.46
C ILE A 260 -4.55 7.39 21.76
N LEU A 261 -5.83 7.77 21.83
CA LEU A 261 -6.38 8.44 23.01
C LEU A 261 -6.42 7.50 24.24
N ASP A 262 -6.76 6.25 24.02
CA ASP A 262 -6.94 5.21 25.04
C ASP A 262 -5.70 4.34 25.27
N PHE A 263 -4.56 4.67 24.64
CA PHE A 263 -3.35 3.86 24.73
C PHE A 263 -2.93 3.57 26.19
N GLU A 264 -3.01 4.58 27.05
CA GLU A 264 -2.68 4.47 28.48
C GLU A 264 -3.63 3.53 29.26
N ARG A 265 -4.88 3.36 28.79
CA ARG A 265 -5.83 2.39 29.35
C ARG A 265 -5.45 0.97 28.95
N ASP A 266 -5.04 0.78 27.71
CA ASP A 266 -4.69 -0.53 27.17
C ASP A 266 -3.30 -1.01 27.62
N TRP A 267 -2.42 -0.07 27.98
CA TRP A 267 -1.07 -0.28 28.47
C TRP A 267 -0.84 0.49 29.79
N PRO A 268 -1.24 -0.06 30.95
CA PRO A 268 -1.22 0.69 32.22
C PRO A 268 0.17 1.17 32.69
N ALA A 269 1.25 0.54 32.22
CA ALA A 269 2.63 0.94 32.51
C ALA A 269 3.19 1.99 31.54
N THR A 270 2.33 2.65 30.76
CA THR A 270 2.76 3.60 29.71
C THR A 270 3.49 4.79 30.29
N LYS A 271 4.64 5.10 29.72
CA LYS A 271 5.25 6.43 29.83
C LYS A 271 4.77 7.31 28.68
N THR A 272 4.36 8.54 28.98
CA THR A 272 3.91 9.51 27.97
C THR A 272 4.91 10.65 27.84
N VAL A 273 5.37 10.93 26.62
CA VAL A 273 6.27 12.05 26.30
C VAL A 273 5.60 12.96 25.28
N LYS A 274 5.63 14.28 25.50
CA LYS A 274 5.04 15.28 24.59
C LYS A 274 6.14 16.02 23.82
N LEU A 275 6.05 16.03 22.50
CA LEU A 275 6.94 16.83 21.64
C LEU A 275 6.16 18.05 21.12
N GLU A 276 6.36 19.19 21.76
CA GLU A 276 5.60 20.43 21.52
C GLU A 276 6.39 21.50 20.74
N GLU A 277 7.72 21.39 20.70
CA GLU A 277 8.58 22.32 19.97
C GLU A 277 8.57 21.99 18.48
N ASN A 278 8.14 22.95 17.65
CA ASN A 278 8.07 22.86 16.19
C ASN A 278 9.32 23.47 15.56
N TYR A 279 9.94 22.70 14.66
CA TYR A 279 11.15 23.08 13.92
C TYR A 279 10.88 23.35 12.43
N ARG A 280 9.63 23.30 11.98
CA ARG A 280 9.25 23.38 10.56
C ARG A 280 8.68 24.73 10.15
N SER A 281 7.87 25.34 11.00
CA SER A 281 7.01 26.48 10.66
C SER A 281 7.40 27.72 11.45
N SER A 282 7.12 28.89 10.88
CA SER A 282 7.31 30.18 11.55
C SER A 282 6.26 30.44 12.63
N GLY A 283 6.51 31.43 13.50
CA GLY A 283 5.60 31.78 14.60
C GLY A 283 4.18 32.13 14.13
N ASN A 284 4.01 32.89 13.05
CA ASN A 284 2.69 33.25 12.53
C ASN A 284 1.88 32.05 12.03
N ILE A 285 2.52 31.11 11.31
CA ILE A 285 1.86 29.88 10.82
C ILE A 285 1.42 29.03 12.02
N LEU A 286 2.30 28.88 13.01
CA LEU A 286 2.02 28.05 14.18
C LEU A 286 0.92 28.66 15.07
N ALA A 287 0.90 29.99 15.21
CA ALA A 287 -0.15 30.70 15.93
C ALA A 287 -1.53 30.48 15.27
N ALA A 288 -1.61 30.57 13.94
CA ALA A 288 -2.84 30.30 13.21
C ALA A 288 -3.30 28.83 13.37
N ALA A 289 -2.38 27.86 13.25
CA ALA A 289 -2.68 26.45 13.43
C ALA A 289 -3.23 26.16 14.85
N ASN A 290 -2.57 26.70 15.89
CA ASN A 290 -3.01 26.58 17.28
C ASN A 290 -4.38 27.23 17.51
N ALA A 291 -4.65 28.40 16.90
CA ALA A 291 -5.92 29.09 17.04
C ALA A 291 -7.08 28.31 16.39
N VAL A 292 -6.85 27.67 15.24
CA VAL A 292 -7.85 26.84 14.57
C VAL A 292 -8.13 25.57 15.38
N ILE A 293 -7.09 24.83 15.78
CA ILE A 293 -7.26 23.53 16.44
C ILE A 293 -7.86 23.63 17.86
N ALA A 294 -7.72 24.79 18.52
CA ALA A 294 -8.33 25.05 19.82
C ALA A 294 -9.86 24.97 19.83
N ASN A 295 -10.52 24.98 18.66
CA ASN A 295 -11.97 24.84 18.53
C ASN A 295 -12.45 23.37 18.60
N ASN A 296 -11.54 22.39 18.58
CA ASN A 296 -11.89 20.97 18.66
C ASN A 296 -12.13 20.53 20.11
N SER A 297 -13.17 19.71 20.33
CA SER A 297 -13.62 19.31 21.68
C SER A 297 -12.99 18.02 22.22
N SER A 298 -12.44 17.16 21.37
CA SER A 298 -11.91 15.83 21.75
C SER A 298 -10.45 15.70 21.35
N ARG A 299 -9.54 16.19 22.21
CA ARG A 299 -8.09 16.14 22.00
C ARG A 299 -7.33 15.99 23.33
N LYS A 300 -6.11 15.47 23.29
CA LYS A 300 -5.18 15.56 24.41
C LYS A 300 -4.60 16.97 24.48
N ASP A 301 -4.46 17.51 25.69
CA ASP A 301 -3.94 18.85 25.88
C ASP A 301 -2.47 18.93 25.45
N LYS A 302 -2.22 19.77 24.44
CA LYS A 302 -0.89 20.09 23.91
C LYS A 302 -0.94 21.42 23.19
N ARG A 303 0.16 22.17 23.28
CA ARG A 303 0.31 23.46 22.60
C ARG A 303 1.66 23.52 21.90
N LEU A 304 1.63 23.72 20.59
CA LEU A 304 2.86 23.81 19.81
C LEU A 304 3.49 25.19 19.98
N PHE A 305 4.81 25.22 20.15
CA PHE A 305 5.60 26.46 20.18
C PHE A 305 6.82 26.31 19.26
N THR A 306 7.44 27.42 18.86
CA THR A 306 8.64 27.40 18.02
C THR A 306 9.63 28.48 18.48
N SER A 307 10.93 28.23 18.28
CA SER A 307 11.99 29.22 18.44
C SER A 307 12.26 30.02 17.15
N SER A 308 11.64 29.64 16.04
CA SER A 308 11.76 30.35 14.76
C SER A 308 11.13 31.74 14.85
N PRO A 309 11.63 32.74 14.09
CA PRO A 309 10.98 34.04 13.97
C PRO A 309 9.53 33.92 13.50
N ASP A 310 8.74 34.97 13.71
CA ASP A 310 7.32 35.00 13.30
C ASP A 310 7.13 34.78 11.80
N GLY A 311 8.12 35.20 10.99
CA GLY A 311 8.08 35.12 9.53
C GLY A 311 7.01 36.05 8.94
N ASP A 312 6.66 35.80 7.68
CA ASP A 312 5.64 36.59 6.99
C ASP A 312 4.23 36.34 7.55
N LYS A 313 3.34 37.30 7.33
CA LYS A 313 1.91 37.13 7.63
C LYS A 313 1.28 36.19 6.61
N ILE A 314 0.30 35.42 7.07
CA ILE A 314 -0.52 34.57 6.19
C ILE A 314 -1.34 35.48 5.26
N GLY A 315 -1.12 35.33 3.95
CA GLY A 315 -1.89 36.01 2.92
C GLY A 315 -3.27 35.37 2.73
N LEU A 316 -4.28 36.20 2.50
CA LEU A 316 -5.63 35.77 2.14
C LEU A 316 -6.03 36.52 0.86
N TYR A 317 -6.42 35.76 -0.16
CA TYR A 317 -6.94 36.30 -1.42
C TYR A 317 -8.36 35.78 -1.64
N LEU A 318 -9.29 36.70 -1.91
CA LEU A 318 -10.66 36.37 -2.26
C LEU A 318 -10.83 36.58 -3.76
N ALA A 319 -10.85 35.48 -4.50
CA ALA A 319 -11.07 35.48 -5.94
C ALA A 319 -12.56 35.68 -6.29
N ALA A 320 -12.83 36.19 -7.49
CA ALA A 320 -14.19 36.33 -7.99
C ALA A 320 -14.80 34.99 -8.45
N ASP A 321 -13.98 34.09 -9.00
CA ASP A 321 -14.34 32.74 -9.46
C ASP A 321 -13.11 31.80 -9.46
N GLU A 322 -13.29 30.51 -9.81
CA GLU A 322 -12.17 29.55 -9.82
C GLU A 322 -11.06 29.86 -10.84
N ARG A 323 -11.38 30.59 -11.91
CA ARG A 323 -10.39 30.97 -12.93
C ARG A 323 -9.55 32.14 -12.47
N ASP A 324 -10.17 33.08 -11.77
CA ASP A 324 -9.49 34.18 -11.10
C ASP A 324 -8.54 33.67 -10.02
N GLU A 325 -8.99 32.71 -9.19
CA GLU A 325 -8.14 32.02 -8.22
C GLU A 325 -6.93 31.37 -8.90
N GLY A 326 -7.16 30.53 -9.91
CA GLY A 326 -6.06 29.84 -10.60
C GLY A 326 -5.08 30.78 -11.30
N ARG A 327 -5.58 31.88 -11.91
CA ARG A 327 -4.71 32.90 -12.53
C ARG A 327 -3.88 33.63 -11.48
N TRP A 328 -4.48 33.98 -10.35
CA TRP A 328 -3.78 34.63 -9.25
C TRP A 328 -2.70 33.72 -8.66
N ILE A 329 -3.00 32.43 -8.45
CA ILE A 329 -2.05 31.43 -7.98
C ILE A 329 -0.87 31.32 -8.96
N ALA A 330 -1.13 31.11 -10.26
CA ALA A 330 -0.07 30.98 -11.26
C ALA A 330 0.82 32.24 -11.32
N GLY A 331 0.21 33.44 -11.30
CA GLY A 331 0.97 34.69 -11.24
C GLY A 331 1.77 34.86 -9.95
N ARG A 332 1.29 34.35 -8.82
CA ARG A 332 2.02 34.39 -7.56
C ARG A 332 3.21 33.44 -7.55
N ILE A 333 3.06 32.27 -8.16
CA ILE A 333 4.15 31.29 -8.32
C ILE A 333 5.27 31.90 -9.17
N GLU A 334 4.95 32.47 -10.33
CA GLU A 334 5.92 33.16 -11.19
C GLU A 334 6.65 34.27 -10.43
N GLN A 335 5.93 35.11 -9.67
CA GLN A 335 6.55 36.15 -8.85
C GLN A 335 7.53 35.59 -7.79
N LEU A 336 7.21 34.45 -7.18
CA LEU A 336 8.11 33.80 -6.22
C LEU A 336 9.33 33.19 -6.91
N HIS A 337 9.12 32.62 -8.10
CA HIS A 337 10.18 32.05 -8.92
C HIS A 337 11.14 33.12 -9.44
N ASP A 338 10.62 34.23 -9.97
CA ASP A 338 11.39 35.42 -10.37
C ASP A 338 12.20 35.99 -9.19
N ALA A 339 11.69 35.85 -7.97
CA ALA A 339 12.39 36.24 -6.74
C ALA A 339 13.42 35.19 -6.24
N GLY A 340 13.57 34.06 -6.93
CA GLY A 340 14.56 33.03 -6.68
C GLY A 340 14.06 31.77 -5.94
N THR A 341 12.74 31.59 -5.78
CA THR A 341 12.16 30.38 -5.17
C THR A 341 12.11 29.25 -6.21
N SER A 342 12.59 28.05 -5.89
CA SER A 342 12.44 26.91 -6.81
C SER A 342 10.98 26.49 -6.89
N TYR A 343 10.54 25.97 -8.05
CA TYR A 343 9.19 25.37 -8.16
C TYR A 343 9.00 24.20 -7.19
N ASN A 344 10.08 23.50 -6.85
CA ASN A 344 10.07 22.38 -5.89
C ASN A 344 9.74 22.82 -4.46
N ASP A 345 9.90 24.11 -4.14
CA ASP A 345 9.56 24.66 -2.82
C ASP A 345 8.09 25.11 -2.73
N ILE A 346 7.30 24.89 -3.79
CA ILE A 346 5.92 25.34 -3.90
C ILE A 346 5.00 24.13 -4.03
N ALA A 347 4.00 24.07 -3.14
CA ALA A 347 2.95 23.06 -3.15
C ALA A 347 1.55 23.69 -3.10
N LEU A 348 0.61 23.12 -3.85
CA LEU A 348 -0.78 23.54 -3.90
C LEU A 348 -1.66 22.48 -3.26
N PHE A 349 -2.27 22.79 -2.11
CA PHE A 349 -3.19 21.88 -1.43
C PHE A 349 -4.64 22.24 -1.74
N TYR A 350 -5.42 21.23 -2.16
CA TYR A 350 -6.85 21.36 -2.40
C TYR A 350 -7.63 20.23 -1.74
N ARG A 351 -8.94 20.44 -1.55
CA ARG A 351 -9.79 19.51 -0.78
C ARG A 351 -10.19 18.27 -1.59
N THR A 352 -10.35 18.41 -2.90
CA THR A 352 -10.80 17.35 -3.82
C THR A 352 -10.03 17.41 -5.14
N ASN A 353 -9.71 16.25 -5.72
CA ASN A 353 -8.95 16.18 -6.98
C ASN A 353 -9.67 16.84 -8.16
N ALA A 354 -10.99 17.04 -8.10
CA ALA A 354 -11.72 17.78 -9.13
C ALA A 354 -11.25 19.25 -9.25
N GLN A 355 -10.65 19.81 -8.20
CA GLN A 355 -10.11 21.17 -8.19
C GLN A 355 -8.78 21.30 -8.94
N SER A 356 -8.02 20.20 -9.11
CA SER A 356 -6.71 20.25 -9.79
C SER A 356 -6.86 20.75 -11.22
N ARG A 357 -7.91 20.32 -11.93
CA ARG A 357 -8.11 20.61 -13.35
C ARG A 357 -8.04 22.10 -13.70
N THR A 358 -8.64 22.96 -12.90
CA THR A 358 -8.60 24.42 -13.14
C THR A 358 -7.22 24.99 -12.87
N LEU A 359 -6.53 24.50 -11.83
CA LEU A 359 -5.16 24.87 -11.51
C LEU A 359 -4.20 24.43 -12.62
N GLU A 360 -4.31 23.17 -13.08
CA GLU A 360 -3.52 22.61 -14.18
C GLU A 360 -3.64 23.45 -15.46
N ASP A 361 -4.86 23.80 -15.88
CA ASP A 361 -5.08 24.66 -17.07
C ASP A 361 -4.44 26.05 -16.91
N MET A 362 -4.48 26.64 -15.70
CA MET A 362 -3.87 27.95 -15.45
C MET A 362 -2.33 27.87 -15.39
N LEU A 363 -1.76 26.84 -14.78
CA LEU A 363 -0.31 26.61 -14.73
C LEU A 363 0.25 26.34 -16.14
N LEU A 364 -0.42 25.50 -16.92
CA LEU A 364 -0.06 25.25 -18.33
C LEU A 364 -0.03 26.53 -19.15
N ARG A 365 -1.03 27.40 -18.99
CA ARG A 365 -1.10 28.69 -19.70
C ARG A 365 -0.02 29.68 -19.26
N ALA A 366 0.38 29.62 -18.00
CA ALA A 366 1.45 30.44 -17.45
C ALA A 366 2.84 29.88 -17.79
N GLY A 367 2.94 28.67 -18.34
CA GLY A 367 4.21 28.00 -18.58
C GLY A 367 4.86 27.46 -17.30
N VAL A 368 4.11 27.36 -16.20
CA VAL A 368 4.60 26.84 -14.92
C VAL A 368 4.65 25.31 -14.98
N PRO A 369 5.83 24.69 -14.81
CA PRO A 369 5.96 23.24 -14.76
C PRO A 369 5.31 22.71 -13.47
N TYR A 370 4.55 21.63 -13.58
CA TYR A 370 3.84 21.04 -12.44
C TYR A 370 3.80 19.52 -12.51
N GLN A 371 3.58 18.90 -11.35
CA GLN A 371 3.28 17.49 -11.20
C GLN A 371 2.09 17.27 -10.27
N ILE A 372 1.29 16.24 -10.53
CA ILE A 372 0.11 15.90 -9.71
C ILE A 372 0.42 14.65 -8.91
N VAL A 373 0.24 14.73 -7.59
CA VAL A 373 0.29 13.56 -6.73
C VAL A 373 -1.02 12.78 -6.87
N GLY A 374 -0.97 11.63 -7.56
CA GLY A 374 -2.15 10.76 -7.76
C GLY A 374 -3.06 11.15 -8.93
N GLY A 375 -2.51 11.71 -10.01
CA GLY A 375 -3.19 11.98 -11.28
C GLY A 375 -3.57 10.70 -12.07
N THR A 376 -3.79 10.81 -13.40
CA THR A 376 -4.10 9.64 -14.26
C THR A 376 -2.96 8.63 -14.20
N ARG A 377 -3.16 7.56 -13.42
CA ARG A 377 -2.10 6.62 -13.05
C ARG A 377 -1.62 5.87 -14.29
N PHE A 378 -0.31 5.87 -14.50
CA PHE A 378 0.37 5.08 -15.53
C PHE A 378 -0.12 3.61 -15.53
N PHE A 379 -0.28 3.02 -14.34
CA PHE A 379 -0.75 1.64 -14.15
C PHE A 379 -2.25 1.44 -14.38
N ASP A 380 -3.06 2.49 -14.51
CA ASP A 380 -4.49 2.38 -14.83
C ASP A 380 -4.75 2.28 -16.34
N ARG A 381 -3.72 2.55 -17.17
CA ARG A 381 -3.81 2.45 -18.63
C ARG A 381 -4.12 1.00 -19.05
N MET A 382 -5.00 0.85 -20.04
CA MET A 382 -5.54 -0.47 -20.42
C MET A 382 -4.45 -1.45 -20.86
N GLU A 383 -3.50 -0.98 -21.66
CA GLU A 383 -2.36 -1.75 -22.14
C GLU A 383 -1.42 -2.21 -21.01
N ILE A 384 -1.19 -1.35 -20.01
CA ILE A 384 -0.37 -1.69 -18.84
C ILE A 384 -1.10 -2.72 -17.99
N ARG A 385 -2.41 -2.55 -17.81
CA ARG A 385 -3.28 -3.53 -17.13
C ARG A 385 -3.31 -4.89 -17.83
N ASP A 386 -3.24 -4.92 -19.16
CA ASP A 386 -3.14 -6.17 -19.93
C ASP A 386 -1.79 -6.86 -19.70
N CYS A 387 -0.69 -6.10 -19.72
CA CYS A 387 0.64 -6.62 -19.39
C CYS A 387 0.68 -7.18 -17.97
N MET A 388 0.23 -6.41 -16.98
CA MET A 388 0.16 -6.84 -15.58
C MET A 388 -0.67 -8.12 -15.40
N ALA A 389 -1.74 -8.33 -16.16
CA ALA A 389 -2.51 -9.55 -16.07
C ALA A 389 -1.77 -10.79 -16.58
N TYR A 390 -0.93 -10.68 -17.63
CA TYR A 390 -0.05 -11.79 -18.01
C TYR A 390 1.00 -12.08 -16.95
N LEU A 391 1.62 -11.04 -16.37
CA LEU A 391 2.59 -11.20 -15.28
C LEU A 391 1.96 -11.84 -14.04
N LYS A 392 0.75 -11.40 -13.66
CA LYS A 392 -0.04 -12.03 -12.57
C LYS A 392 -0.28 -13.51 -12.83
N LEU A 393 -0.66 -13.90 -14.05
CA LEU A 393 -0.89 -15.30 -14.39
C LEU A 393 0.38 -16.15 -14.43
N ALA A 394 1.51 -15.56 -14.76
CA ALA A 394 2.80 -16.23 -14.69
C ALA A 394 3.19 -16.54 -13.23
N VAL A 395 2.84 -15.68 -12.28
CA VAL A 395 3.07 -15.95 -10.85
C VAL A 395 1.98 -16.86 -10.27
N ASN A 396 0.71 -16.51 -10.50
CA ASN A 396 -0.47 -17.21 -9.97
C ASN A 396 -1.49 -17.52 -11.08
N PRO A 397 -1.46 -18.74 -11.65
CA PRO A 397 -2.43 -19.16 -12.66
C PRO A 397 -3.86 -19.26 -12.14
N ALA A 398 -4.07 -19.30 -10.82
CA ALA A 398 -5.40 -19.35 -10.23
C ALA A 398 -6.12 -17.99 -10.25
N ASP A 399 -5.44 -16.89 -10.62
CA ASP A 399 -6.05 -15.56 -10.68
C ASP A 399 -7.13 -15.45 -11.79
N ASP A 400 -8.38 -15.69 -11.40
CA ASP A 400 -9.57 -15.57 -12.26
C ASP A 400 -9.69 -14.19 -12.93
N ILE A 401 -9.37 -13.10 -12.22
CA ILE A 401 -9.55 -11.73 -12.75
C ILE A 401 -8.52 -11.45 -13.85
N ALA A 402 -7.26 -11.83 -13.61
CA ALA A 402 -6.22 -11.74 -14.63
C ALA A 402 -6.54 -12.65 -15.83
N ALA A 403 -6.93 -13.91 -15.60
CA ALA A 403 -7.27 -14.86 -16.66
C ALA A 403 -8.41 -14.34 -17.56
N LEU A 404 -9.50 -13.87 -16.95
CA LEU A 404 -10.64 -13.33 -17.69
C LEU A 404 -10.29 -12.06 -18.49
N ARG A 405 -9.32 -11.27 -18.01
CA ARG A 405 -8.87 -10.06 -18.71
C ARG A 405 -8.13 -10.40 -20.00
N VAL A 406 -7.22 -11.38 -19.95
CA VAL A 406 -6.29 -11.63 -21.07
C VAL A 406 -6.60 -12.86 -21.91
N VAL A 407 -7.57 -13.70 -21.52
CA VAL A 407 -7.98 -14.89 -22.29
C VAL A 407 -8.21 -14.59 -23.76
N ASN A 408 -8.78 -13.42 -24.09
CA ASN A 408 -9.04 -12.99 -25.46
C ASN A 408 -8.35 -11.66 -25.82
N THR A 409 -7.27 -11.30 -25.11
CA THR A 409 -6.45 -10.11 -25.37
C THR A 409 -4.98 -10.52 -25.50
N PRO A 410 -4.36 -10.49 -26.70
CA PRO A 410 -4.94 -10.16 -28.00
C PRO A 410 -6.08 -11.09 -28.45
N ARG A 411 -6.86 -10.67 -29.46
CA ARG A 411 -8.03 -11.44 -29.93
C ARG A 411 -7.62 -12.85 -30.38
N ARG A 412 -8.15 -13.88 -29.72
CA ARG A 412 -7.95 -15.31 -30.02
C ARG A 412 -9.19 -16.00 -30.60
N GLY A 413 -10.32 -15.29 -30.66
CA GLY A 413 -11.60 -15.86 -31.12
C GLY A 413 -12.34 -16.65 -30.03
N ILE A 414 -12.04 -16.38 -28.76
CA ILE A 414 -12.75 -16.96 -27.61
C ILE A 414 -13.97 -16.09 -27.32
N GLY A 415 -15.16 -16.61 -27.62
CA GLY A 415 -16.42 -15.87 -27.48
C GLY A 415 -16.95 -15.86 -26.05
N LYS A 416 -17.85 -14.90 -25.76
CA LYS A 416 -18.50 -14.72 -24.45
C LYS A 416 -19.13 -16.01 -23.91
N THR A 417 -19.85 -16.75 -24.75
CA THR A 417 -20.52 -18.00 -24.36
C THR A 417 -19.54 -19.10 -23.93
N THR A 418 -18.33 -19.12 -24.53
CA THR A 418 -17.28 -20.05 -24.11
C THR A 418 -16.74 -19.67 -22.74
N VAL A 419 -16.48 -18.39 -22.52
CA VAL A 419 -16.01 -17.87 -21.21
C VAL A 419 -17.03 -18.17 -20.11
N GLU A 420 -18.32 -17.91 -20.36
CA GLU A 420 -19.41 -18.19 -19.42
C GLU A 420 -19.51 -19.69 -19.07
N ARG A 421 -19.31 -20.58 -20.06
CA ARG A 421 -19.27 -22.03 -19.84
C ARG A 421 -18.07 -22.45 -18.98
N ILE A 422 -16.87 -21.95 -19.29
CA ILE A 422 -15.66 -22.23 -18.49
C ILE A 422 -15.86 -21.76 -17.05
N GLN A 423 -16.38 -20.55 -16.84
CA GLN A 423 -16.70 -20.03 -15.51
C GLN A 423 -17.73 -20.91 -14.77
N ALA A 424 -18.73 -21.44 -15.47
CA ALA A 424 -19.70 -22.37 -14.89
C ALA A 424 -19.04 -23.69 -14.44
N THR A 425 -18.15 -24.26 -15.27
CA THR A 425 -17.37 -25.46 -14.93
C THR A 425 -16.47 -25.20 -13.71
N ALA A 426 -15.74 -24.07 -13.72
CA ALA A 426 -14.87 -23.65 -12.63
C ALA A 426 -15.63 -23.56 -11.29
N ARG A 427 -16.84 -22.99 -11.31
CA ARG A 427 -17.71 -22.92 -10.12
C ARG A 427 -18.21 -24.31 -9.69
N MET A 428 -18.71 -25.11 -10.61
CA MET A 428 -19.28 -26.43 -10.30
C MET A 428 -18.26 -27.36 -9.65
N ARG A 429 -17.00 -27.30 -10.09
CA ARG A 429 -15.92 -28.17 -9.62
C ARG A 429 -15.02 -27.53 -8.56
N GLY A 430 -15.24 -26.26 -8.21
CA GLY A 430 -14.43 -25.56 -7.21
C GLY A 430 -12.98 -25.29 -7.64
N MET A 431 -12.72 -25.12 -8.93
CA MET A 431 -11.38 -24.86 -9.51
C MET A 431 -11.28 -23.43 -10.07
N SER A 432 -10.07 -23.00 -10.41
CA SER A 432 -9.82 -21.72 -11.08
C SER A 432 -10.31 -21.71 -12.53
N PHE A 433 -10.47 -20.52 -13.10
CA PHE A 433 -10.81 -20.34 -14.51
C PHE A 433 -9.75 -20.96 -15.43
N PHE A 434 -8.47 -20.82 -15.09
CA PHE A 434 -7.38 -21.35 -15.91
C PHE A 434 -7.37 -22.89 -15.95
N GLU A 435 -7.62 -23.54 -14.81
CA GLU A 435 -7.80 -25.00 -14.73
C GLU A 435 -9.02 -25.47 -15.54
N ALA A 436 -10.16 -24.79 -15.40
CA ALA A 436 -11.36 -25.11 -16.18
C ALA A 436 -11.15 -24.87 -17.68
N ALA A 437 -10.39 -23.84 -18.06
CA ALA A 437 -10.02 -23.58 -19.46
C ALA A 437 -9.14 -24.70 -20.01
N ARG A 438 -8.24 -25.26 -19.19
CA ARG A 438 -7.42 -26.42 -19.54
C ARG A 438 -8.28 -27.66 -19.82
N GLU A 439 -9.23 -27.97 -18.96
CA GLU A 439 -10.16 -29.07 -19.20
C GLU A 439 -11.01 -28.86 -20.47
N GLU A 440 -11.57 -27.67 -20.64
CA GLU A 440 -12.37 -27.30 -21.82
C GLU A 440 -11.57 -27.38 -23.12
N SER A 441 -10.27 -27.09 -23.06
CA SER A 441 -9.36 -27.21 -24.21
C SER A 441 -9.15 -28.66 -24.67
N LEU A 442 -9.45 -29.63 -23.80
CA LEU A 442 -9.34 -31.07 -24.07
C LEU A 442 -10.70 -31.69 -24.41
N ASP A 443 -11.82 -31.04 -24.10
CA ASP A 443 -13.17 -31.58 -24.32
C ASP A 443 -13.51 -31.70 -25.82
N PRO A 444 -13.74 -32.92 -26.35
CA PRO A 444 -14.14 -33.13 -27.74
C PRO A 444 -15.45 -32.43 -28.13
N ALA A 445 -16.34 -32.13 -27.18
CA ALA A 445 -17.58 -31.38 -27.41
C ALA A 445 -17.33 -29.89 -27.71
N CYS A 446 -16.16 -29.35 -27.35
CA CYS A 446 -15.75 -27.99 -27.69
C CYS A 446 -15.32 -27.90 -29.18
N ARG A 447 -15.77 -26.84 -29.85
CA ARG A 447 -15.43 -26.57 -31.26
C ARG A 447 -13.91 -26.54 -31.45
N ALA A 448 -13.42 -27.19 -32.50
CA ALA A 448 -11.98 -27.35 -32.75
C ALA A 448 -11.20 -26.02 -32.75
N ASN A 449 -11.75 -24.95 -33.35
CA ASN A 449 -11.11 -23.63 -33.35
C ASN A 449 -11.03 -23.01 -31.95
N THR A 450 -12.09 -23.16 -31.15
CA THR A 450 -12.11 -22.70 -29.75
C THR A 450 -11.11 -23.48 -28.90
N ARG A 451 -10.98 -24.80 -29.09
CA ARG A 451 -9.94 -25.60 -28.44
C ARG A 451 -8.54 -25.12 -28.77
N LYS A 452 -8.24 -24.89 -30.06
CA LYS A 452 -6.93 -24.35 -30.49
C LYS A 452 -6.65 -22.98 -29.87
N ALA A 453 -7.65 -22.11 -29.80
CA ALA A 453 -7.52 -20.79 -29.19
C ALA A 453 -7.23 -20.88 -27.68
N LEU A 454 -7.93 -21.77 -26.96
CA LEU A 454 -7.67 -22.04 -25.54
C LEU A 454 -6.28 -22.65 -25.32
N GLN A 455 -5.89 -23.62 -26.13
CA GLN A 455 -4.55 -24.23 -26.09
C GLN A 455 -3.45 -23.20 -26.31
N SER A 456 -3.64 -22.27 -27.25
CA SER A 456 -2.70 -21.17 -27.47
C SER A 456 -2.61 -20.23 -26.26
N PHE A 457 -3.74 -19.89 -25.63
CA PHE A 457 -3.73 -19.09 -24.41
C PHE A 457 -3.02 -19.81 -23.25
N ILE A 458 -3.33 -21.10 -23.02
CA ILE A 458 -2.71 -21.91 -21.98
C ILE A 458 -1.20 -22.04 -22.21
N ALA A 459 -0.77 -22.27 -23.46
CA ALA A 459 0.63 -22.39 -23.81
C ALA A 459 1.42 -21.11 -23.49
N VAL A 460 0.87 -19.92 -23.78
CA VAL A 460 1.51 -18.64 -23.44
C VAL A 460 1.73 -18.50 -21.94
N VAL A 461 0.73 -18.88 -21.13
CA VAL A 461 0.86 -18.80 -19.67
C VAL A 461 1.83 -19.86 -19.14
N ASP A 462 1.76 -21.10 -19.62
CA ASP A 462 2.68 -22.16 -19.20
C ASP A 462 4.14 -21.87 -19.62
N GLU A 463 4.37 -21.29 -20.81
CA GLU A 463 5.69 -20.84 -21.26
C GLU A 463 6.21 -19.71 -20.37
N ALA A 464 5.36 -18.70 -20.06
CA ALA A 464 5.72 -17.59 -19.18
C ALA A 464 6.17 -18.04 -17.77
N ARG A 465 5.55 -19.10 -17.24
CA ARG A 465 5.89 -19.69 -15.94
C ARG A 465 7.23 -20.42 -15.92
N SER A 466 7.71 -20.82 -17.10
CA SER A 466 8.96 -21.57 -17.25
C SER A 466 10.19 -20.67 -17.42
N TYR A 467 9.99 -19.36 -17.54
CA TYR A 467 11.08 -18.42 -17.70
C TYR A 467 11.83 -18.21 -16.40
N GLU A 468 13.15 -18.30 -16.51
CA GLU A 468 14.10 -18.08 -15.43
C GLU A 468 15.17 -17.10 -15.91
N GLY A 469 15.84 -16.43 -14.97
CA GLY A 469 16.90 -15.47 -15.26
C GLY A 469 16.60 -14.09 -14.70
N ALA A 470 17.26 -13.08 -15.28
CA ALA A 470 17.10 -11.70 -14.84
C ALA A 470 15.67 -11.20 -15.10
N LEU A 471 15.11 -10.48 -14.13
CA LEU A 471 13.71 -10.04 -14.12
C LEU A 471 13.31 -9.23 -15.36
N ASP A 472 14.17 -8.31 -15.78
CA ASP A 472 13.98 -7.47 -16.97
C ASP A 472 13.78 -8.33 -18.23
N HIS A 473 14.64 -9.33 -18.43
CA HIS A 473 14.51 -10.28 -19.54
C HIS A 473 13.25 -11.15 -19.42
N VAL A 474 12.93 -11.63 -18.21
CA VAL A 474 11.74 -12.45 -17.99
C VAL A 474 10.47 -11.65 -18.34
N VAL A 475 10.35 -10.41 -17.88
CA VAL A 475 9.19 -9.56 -18.17
C VAL A 475 9.09 -9.26 -19.67
N ASP A 476 10.21 -8.90 -20.32
CA ASP A 476 10.24 -8.63 -21.76
C ASP A 476 9.78 -9.86 -22.57
N MET A 477 10.31 -11.04 -22.26
CA MET A 477 9.88 -12.30 -22.90
C MET A 477 8.39 -12.58 -22.72
N ILE A 478 7.82 -12.37 -21.53
CA ILE A 478 6.38 -12.55 -21.29
C ILE A 478 5.56 -11.58 -22.15
N ILE A 479 5.96 -10.30 -22.19
CA ILE A 479 5.27 -9.27 -22.96
C ILE A 479 5.36 -9.55 -24.46
N GLU A 480 6.53 -9.92 -24.97
CA GLU A 480 6.71 -10.27 -26.38
C GLU A 480 5.81 -11.45 -26.78
N LYS A 481 5.83 -12.53 -25.98
CA LYS A 481 5.13 -13.80 -26.26
C LYS A 481 3.63 -13.72 -26.05
N SER A 482 3.18 -12.76 -25.23
CA SER A 482 1.75 -12.42 -25.12
C SER A 482 1.16 -11.95 -26.45
N GLY A 483 1.99 -11.40 -27.34
CA GLY A 483 1.60 -10.81 -28.63
C GLY A 483 0.92 -9.45 -28.50
N LEU A 484 0.91 -8.81 -27.32
CA LEU A 484 0.26 -7.52 -27.08
C LEU A 484 0.83 -6.41 -27.98
N VAL A 485 2.16 -6.24 -27.98
CA VAL A 485 2.84 -5.21 -28.78
C VAL A 485 2.62 -5.42 -30.28
N ALA A 486 2.82 -6.66 -30.75
CA ALA A 486 2.61 -7.01 -32.16
C ALA A 486 1.15 -6.76 -32.61
N ALA A 487 0.17 -7.06 -31.75
CA ALA A 487 -1.24 -6.83 -32.04
C ALA A 487 -1.62 -5.33 -32.06
N LEU A 488 -0.95 -4.48 -31.28
CA LEU A 488 -1.11 -3.03 -31.34
C LEU A 488 -0.49 -2.47 -32.63
N GLN A 489 0.75 -2.83 -32.93
CA GLN A 489 1.45 -2.37 -34.14
C GLN A 489 0.73 -2.79 -35.44
N ALA A 490 0.08 -3.96 -35.44
CA ALA A 490 -0.70 -4.41 -36.58
C ALA A 490 -1.92 -3.51 -36.92
N GLN A 491 -2.40 -2.68 -35.97
CA GLN A 491 -3.52 -1.77 -36.19
C GLN A 491 -3.15 -0.54 -37.02
N ARG A 492 -1.86 -0.17 -37.06
CA ARG A 492 -1.33 0.96 -37.85
C ARG A 492 -2.07 2.28 -37.60
N THR A 493 -2.29 2.62 -36.33
CA THR A 493 -2.89 3.89 -35.91
C THR A 493 -1.99 4.58 -34.89
N GLU A 494 -1.97 5.91 -34.89
CA GLU A 494 -1.19 6.71 -33.93
C GLU A 494 -1.54 6.36 -32.47
N GLU A 495 -2.82 6.10 -32.18
CA GLU A 495 -3.28 5.66 -30.86
C GLU A 495 -2.67 4.31 -30.46
N ALA A 496 -2.60 3.34 -31.40
CA ALA A 496 -2.03 2.03 -31.10
C ALA A 496 -0.50 2.10 -30.92
N ASP A 497 0.17 2.97 -31.67
CA ASP A 497 1.61 3.22 -31.52
C ASP A 497 1.93 3.85 -30.16
N ALA A 498 1.16 4.85 -29.73
CA ALA A 498 1.29 5.45 -28.40
C ALA A 498 1.06 4.43 -27.27
N ARG A 499 0.08 3.52 -27.42
CA ARG A 499 -0.13 2.43 -26.45
C ARG A 499 1.02 1.42 -26.45
N ALA A 500 1.62 1.13 -27.60
CA ALA A 500 2.80 0.28 -27.67
C ALA A 500 4.02 0.94 -27.01
N GLU A 501 4.19 2.26 -27.15
CA GLU A 501 5.20 3.04 -26.44
C GLU A 501 5.01 2.97 -24.92
N ASN A 502 3.78 3.08 -24.43
CA ASN A 502 3.50 2.91 -22.99
C ASN A 502 3.95 1.55 -22.45
N ILE A 503 3.76 0.47 -23.22
CA ILE A 503 4.25 -0.87 -22.83
C ILE A 503 5.78 -0.90 -22.77
N ARG A 504 6.48 -0.22 -23.69
CA ARG A 504 7.95 -0.11 -23.64
C ARG A 504 8.41 0.69 -22.43
N GLU A 505 7.72 1.79 -22.11
CA GLU A 505 7.99 2.58 -20.92
C GLU A 505 7.81 1.77 -19.63
N PHE A 506 6.88 0.81 -19.62
CA PHE A 506 6.71 -0.09 -18.48
C PHE A 506 7.94 -0.98 -18.25
N LEU A 507 8.72 -1.31 -19.28
CA LEU A 507 9.99 -2.03 -19.10
C LEU A 507 11.05 -1.16 -18.40
N THR A 508 11.05 0.15 -18.62
CA THR A 508 11.90 1.10 -17.88
C THR A 508 11.62 1.02 -16.38
N VAL A 509 10.35 0.93 -15.98
CA VAL A 509 9.96 0.76 -14.57
C VAL A 509 10.50 -0.56 -13.98
N VAL A 510 10.55 -1.63 -14.77
CA VAL A 510 11.14 -2.90 -14.35
C VAL A 510 12.66 -2.74 -14.14
N GLN A 511 13.34 -2.04 -15.04
CA GLN A 511 14.77 -1.76 -14.93
C GLN A 511 15.08 -0.92 -13.69
N GLU A 512 14.34 0.16 -13.45
CA GLU A 512 14.46 0.97 -12.23
C GLU A 512 14.26 0.14 -10.96
N TYR A 513 13.33 -0.80 -10.98
CA TYR A 513 13.12 -1.71 -9.86
C TYR A 513 14.35 -2.60 -9.62
N VAL A 514 14.90 -3.21 -10.68
CA VAL A 514 16.11 -4.05 -10.59
C VAL A 514 17.31 -3.25 -10.07
N GLU A 515 17.50 -2.02 -10.56
CA GLU A 515 18.59 -1.14 -10.12
C GLU A 515 18.45 -0.71 -8.66
N SER A 516 17.22 -0.42 -8.22
CA SER A 516 16.94 0.00 -6.84
C SER A 516 16.87 -1.17 -5.85
N HIS A 517 16.69 -2.40 -6.32
CA HIS A 517 16.60 -3.64 -5.52
C HIS A 517 17.59 -4.69 -6.04
N PRO A 518 18.91 -4.42 -6.00
CA PRO A 518 19.92 -5.36 -6.50
C PRO A 518 19.96 -6.67 -5.72
N LEU A 519 19.46 -6.66 -4.47
CA LEU A 519 19.28 -7.83 -3.63
C LEU A 519 17.95 -7.69 -2.87
N VAL A 520 17.07 -8.66 -3.02
CA VAL A 520 15.82 -8.77 -2.24
C VAL A 520 16.08 -9.72 -1.08
N GLU A 521 15.71 -9.33 0.14
CA GLU A 521 15.84 -10.22 1.31
C GLU A 521 14.99 -11.48 1.08
N ASP A 522 15.56 -12.65 1.35
CA ASP A 522 14.82 -13.91 1.21
C ASP A 522 13.58 -13.92 2.10
N GLU A 523 12.53 -14.59 1.61
CA GLU A 523 11.41 -14.94 2.47
C GLU A 523 11.93 -15.69 3.70
N GLU A 524 11.44 -15.29 4.87
CA GLU A 524 11.84 -16.00 6.07
C GLU A 524 11.27 -17.42 6.01
N PRO A 525 12.09 -18.44 6.30
CA PRO A 525 11.56 -19.78 6.47
C PRO A 525 10.47 -19.72 7.55
N PRO A 526 9.40 -20.53 7.44
CA PRO A 526 8.41 -20.63 8.49
C PRO A 526 9.10 -20.81 9.83
N LEU A 527 8.74 -19.98 10.82
CA LEU A 527 9.37 -20.05 12.13
C LEU A 527 8.99 -21.41 12.75
N GLU A 528 9.91 -22.37 12.77
CA GLU A 528 9.68 -23.67 13.40
C GLU A 528 9.78 -23.56 14.94
N ALA A 529 9.14 -24.47 15.66
CA ALA A 529 9.19 -24.48 17.12
C ALA A 529 10.61 -24.77 17.62
N GLY A 530 11.24 -23.81 18.30
CA GLY A 530 12.63 -23.92 18.81
C GLY A 530 13.68 -23.23 17.95
N PHE A 531 13.27 -22.41 16.97
CA PHE A 531 14.19 -21.67 16.09
C PHE A 531 14.96 -20.57 16.84
N GLU A 532 16.28 -20.71 16.95
CA GLU A 532 17.17 -19.66 17.48
C GLU A 532 17.63 -18.74 16.33
N LEU A 533 17.27 -17.46 16.39
CA LEU A 533 17.69 -16.43 15.43
C LEU A 533 19.19 -16.06 15.55
N ASN A 534 19.90 -16.59 16.55
CA ASN A 534 21.31 -16.29 16.76
C ASN A 534 22.18 -17.01 15.72
N GLY A 535 22.67 -16.25 14.74
CA GLY A 535 23.66 -16.74 13.76
C GLY A 535 23.11 -17.06 12.37
N GLN A 536 21.86 -16.71 12.04
CA GLN A 536 21.42 -16.73 10.65
C GLN A 536 22.13 -15.65 9.83
N GLU A 537 22.77 -16.06 8.73
CA GLU A 537 23.10 -15.14 7.66
C GLU A 537 21.79 -14.73 6.98
N PHE A 538 21.46 -13.43 7.04
CA PHE A 538 20.41 -12.87 6.19
C PHE A 538 20.90 -12.95 4.75
N SER A 539 20.42 -13.96 4.02
CA SER A 539 20.63 -14.09 2.59
C SER A 539 19.59 -13.30 1.82
N GLY A 540 19.95 -12.94 0.60
CA GLY A 540 19.04 -12.36 -0.35
C GLY A 540 19.28 -12.95 -1.72
N HIS A 541 18.28 -12.79 -2.58
CA HIS A 541 18.27 -13.29 -3.93
C HIS A 541 18.17 -12.13 -4.92
N ALA A 542 18.45 -12.43 -6.19
CA ALA A 542 18.19 -11.49 -7.27
C ALA A 542 16.67 -11.28 -7.41
N PRO A 543 16.21 -10.06 -7.72
CA PRO A 543 14.78 -9.76 -7.79
C PRO A 543 14.05 -10.69 -8.75
N THR A 544 12.91 -11.24 -8.31
CA THR A 544 12.07 -12.13 -9.11
C THR A 544 10.80 -11.43 -9.61
N LEU A 545 10.05 -12.11 -10.49
CA LEU A 545 8.76 -11.61 -10.95
C LEU A 545 7.76 -11.50 -9.80
N ALA A 546 7.78 -12.42 -8.83
CA ALA A 546 6.89 -12.38 -7.68
C ALA A 546 7.15 -11.13 -6.82
N ASP A 547 8.41 -10.82 -6.54
CA ASP A 547 8.82 -9.64 -5.76
C ASP A 547 8.39 -8.35 -6.45
N PHE A 548 8.60 -8.28 -7.77
CA PHE A 548 8.18 -7.13 -8.57
C PHE A 548 6.66 -6.92 -8.51
N MET A 549 5.89 -8.00 -8.67
CA MET A 549 4.42 -7.94 -8.63
C MET A 549 3.90 -7.54 -7.24
N GLU A 550 4.56 -7.99 -6.18
CA GLU A 550 4.26 -7.58 -4.81
C GLU A 550 4.57 -6.09 -4.58
N TRP A 551 5.78 -5.67 -4.94
CA TRP A 551 6.21 -4.27 -4.86
C TRP A 551 5.23 -3.34 -5.60
N LEU A 552 4.82 -3.74 -6.81
CA LEU A 552 3.87 -2.99 -7.62
C LEU A 552 2.50 -2.87 -6.95
N SER A 553 2.01 -3.95 -6.36
CA SER A 553 0.68 -4.02 -5.73
C SER A 553 0.60 -3.21 -4.43
N LEU A 554 1.73 -2.99 -3.76
CA LEU A 554 1.82 -2.22 -2.51
C LEU A 554 2.18 -0.75 -2.73
N ARG A 555 2.47 -0.34 -3.97
CA ARG A 555 2.88 1.04 -4.30
C ARG A 555 1.70 2.01 -4.14
N THR A 556 1.99 3.18 -3.58
CA THR A 556 1.00 4.26 -3.40
C THR A 556 1.27 5.42 -4.36
N ASP A 557 0.28 6.29 -4.58
CA ASP A 557 0.41 7.48 -5.43
C ASP A 557 1.53 8.43 -4.98
N LEU A 558 1.84 8.46 -3.67
CA LEU A 558 2.94 9.23 -3.09
C LEU A 558 4.33 8.71 -3.49
N ASP A 559 4.42 7.45 -3.94
CA ASP A 559 5.66 6.80 -4.37
C ASP A 559 5.98 7.04 -5.86
N ALA A 560 5.14 7.82 -6.56
CA ALA A 560 5.30 8.17 -7.98
C ALA A 560 5.69 9.64 -8.20
N VAL A 561 5.90 10.41 -7.12
CA VAL A 561 6.37 11.80 -7.19
C VAL A 561 7.83 11.80 -7.60
N ASP A 562 8.13 12.50 -8.68
CA ASP A 562 9.49 12.71 -9.16
C ASP A 562 10.03 14.00 -8.55
N ASP A 563 11.05 13.87 -7.70
CA ASP A 563 11.70 15.01 -7.04
C ASP A 563 12.91 15.53 -7.87
N SER A 564 13.17 14.98 -9.06
CA SER A 564 14.35 15.32 -9.88
C SER A 564 14.18 16.50 -10.83
N GLU A 565 12.95 16.81 -11.24
CA GLU A 565 12.62 17.94 -12.11
C GLU A 565 12.02 19.11 -11.31
N GLU A 566 12.33 20.36 -11.69
CA GLU A 566 11.77 21.55 -11.04
C GLU A 566 10.28 21.72 -11.39
N LYS A 567 9.40 21.28 -10.50
CA LYS A 567 7.95 21.28 -10.71
C LYS A 567 7.18 21.68 -9.45
N VAL A 568 6.14 22.48 -9.64
CA VAL A 568 5.16 22.75 -8.58
C VAL A 568 4.38 21.46 -8.30
N THR A 569 4.25 21.10 -7.03
CA THR A 569 3.53 19.90 -6.63
C THR A 569 2.06 20.22 -6.34
N LEU A 570 1.15 19.54 -7.03
CA LEU A 570 -0.31 19.62 -6.85
C LEU A 570 -0.82 18.38 -6.12
#